data_AF-A0A2G9RBJ5-F1
#
_entry.id   AF-A0A2G9RBJ5-F1
#
_cell.length_a   1.000
_cell.length_b   1.000
_cell.length_c   1.000
_cell.angle_alpha   90.00
_cell.angle_beta   90.00
_cell.angle_gamma   90.00
#
_symmetry.space_group_name_H-M   'P 1'
#
loop_
_entity.id
_entity.type
_entity.pdbx_description
1 polymer ?
#
loop_
_entity_poly.entity_id
_entity_poly.type
_entity_poly.pdbx_seq_one_letter_code
_entity_poly.pdbx_strand_id
1 'polypeptide(L)'
;MKLLQDSSDKYMKEKHDLSHRLFKRQVPCKEGEYLAGGFCCKFCHKGTHATTDCTEPNGQPVCEECTEGVDFMDKENGYPECQRCRNCDRGAGQEQLHPCTIIQNTVCKCIEGFFCSDENCNRCQRCTRCDNEIAEECTSTKDTVCKNFSGRTHAIVWSLIGVIVSGAIIALVVVKYRSKRVKTVSL
;
A
#
# COMPACT_ATOMS: atom_id res chain seq x y z
N MET A 1 -33.91 11.49 -39.24
CA MET A 1 -32.98 10.81 -38.31
C MET A 1 -31.53 10.77 -38.78
N LYS A 2 -31.20 10.39 -40.03
CA LYS A 2 -29.81 10.43 -40.54
C LYS A 2 -29.11 11.80 -40.44
N LEU A 3 -29.83 12.89 -40.70
CA LEU A 3 -29.28 14.26 -40.61
C LEU A 3 -28.90 14.70 -39.19
N LEU A 4 -29.57 14.15 -38.16
CA LEU A 4 -29.24 14.44 -36.77
C LEU A 4 -27.99 13.69 -36.32
N GLN A 5 -27.80 12.46 -36.81
CA GLN A 5 -26.61 11.67 -36.56
C GLN A 5 -25.37 12.33 -37.17
N ASP A 6 -25.46 12.75 -38.43
CA ASP A 6 -24.38 13.41 -39.18
C ASP A 6 -23.98 14.78 -38.57
N SER A 7 -24.97 15.52 -38.05
CA SER A 7 -24.72 16.75 -37.29
C SER A 7 -24.00 16.50 -35.97
N SER A 8 -24.30 15.39 -35.28
CA SER A 8 -23.63 15.01 -34.04
C SER A 8 -22.19 14.58 -34.29
N ASP A 9 -21.95 13.81 -35.36
CA ASP A 9 -20.62 13.31 -35.71
C ASP A 9 -19.67 14.43 -36.14
N LYS A 10 -20.18 15.41 -36.91
CA LYS A 10 -19.43 16.63 -37.26
C LYS A 10 -19.04 17.44 -36.03
N TYR A 11 -19.98 17.64 -35.11
CA TYR A 11 -19.74 18.38 -33.86
C TYR A 11 -18.65 17.71 -33.00
N MET A 12 -18.69 16.38 -32.87
CA MET A 12 -17.70 15.63 -32.08
C MET A 12 -16.31 15.69 -32.72
N LYS A 13 -16.22 15.68 -34.05
CA LYS A 13 -14.95 15.80 -34.79
C LYS A 13 -14.33 17.20 -34.64
N GLU A 14 -15.12 18.27 -34.74
CA GLU A 14 -14.65 19.64 -34.54
C GLU A 14 -14.13 19.85 -33.10
N LYS A 15 -14.82 19.29 -32.11
CA LYS A 15 -14.39 19.35 -30.70
C LYS A 15 -13.10 18.57 -30.45
N HIS A 16 -12.95 17.40 -31.06
CA HIS A 16 -11.71 16.60 -30.99
C HIS A 16 -10.53 17.34 -31.65
N ASP A 17 -10.73 17.91 -32.83
CA ASP A 17 -9.68 18.66 -33.53
C ASP A 17 -9.30 19.96 -32.80
N LEU A 18 -10.26 20.64 -32.18
CA LEU A 18 -10.00 21.81 -31.33
C LEU A 18 -9.20 21.42 -30.09
N SER A 19 -9.61 20.35 -29.41
CA SER A 19 -8.89 19.78 -28.26
C SER A 19 -7.46 19.42 -28.64
N HIS A 20 -7.26 18.70 -29.75
CA HIS A 20 -5.93 18.30 -30.23
C HIS A 20 -5.05 19.52 -30.60
N ARG A 21 -5.63 20.60 -31.16
CA ARG A 21 -4.89 21.85 -31.41
C ARG A 21 -4.52 22.59 -30.13
N LEU A 22 -5.37 22.54 -29.09
CA LEU A 22 -5.06 23.13 -27.78
C LEU A 22 -3.93 22.36 -27.08
N PHE A 23 -3.98 21.01 -27.10
CA PHE A 23 -2.92 20.17 -26.54
C PHE A 23 -1.60 20.28 -27.31
N LYS A 24 -1.65 20.42 -28.64
CA LYS A 24 -0.44 20.59 -29.48
C LYS A 24 0.24 21.96 -29.32
N ARG A 25 -0.42 22.91 -28.65
CA ARG A 25 0.07 24.28 -28.41
C ARG A 25 0.73 24.46 -27.05
N GLN A 26 0.76 23.43 -26.20
CA GLN A 26 1.60 23.43 -25.01
C GLN A 26 3.06 23.30 -25.45
N VAL A 27 3.83 24.38 -25.31
CA VAL A 27 5.29 24.34 -25.42
C VAL A 27 5.77 23.36 -24.33
N PRO A 28 6.36 22.21 -24.68
CA PRO A 28 6.88 21.31 -23.67
C PRO A 28 8.08 21.99 -23.02
N CYS A 29 7.96 22.33 -21.74
CA CYS A 29 9.08 22.83 -20.95
C CYS A 29 10.09 21.72 -20.69
N LYS A 30 11.34 22.11 -20.46
CA LYS A 30 12.39 21.13 -20.17
C LYS A 30 12.23 20.58 -18.75
N GLU A 31 12.95 19.52 -18.45
CA GLU A 31 13.07 19.03 -17.08
C GLU A 31 13.63 20.14 -16.18
N GLY A 32 13.01 20.37 -15.02
CA GLY A 32 13.35 21.48 -14.13
C GLY A 32 12.64 22.82 -14.43
N GLU A 33 11.68 22.83 -15.36
CA GLU A 33 10.88 24.02 -15.70
C GLU A 33 9.37 23.73 -15.66
N TYR A 34 8.56 24.77 -15.43
CA TYR A 34 7.10 24.70 -15.53
C TYR A 34 6.54 25.75 -16.49
N LEU A 35 5.37 25.45 -17.07
CA LEU A 35 4.69 26.36 -17.99
C LEU A 35 3.82 27.37 -17.21
N ALA A 36 4.15 28.65 -17.32
CA ALA A 36 3.40 29.74 -16.71
C ALA A 36 3.37 30.95 -17.66
N GLY A 37 2.22 31.62 -17.81
CA GLY A 37 2.10 32.79 -18.69
C GLY A 37 2.46 32.56 -20.17
N GLY A 38 2.54 31.30 -20.63
CA GLY A 38 3.01 30.95 -21.98
C GLY A 38 4.54 30.85 -22.11
N PHE A 39 5.27 30.99 -21.01
CA PHE A 39 6.71 30.82 -20.90
C PHE A 39 7.05 29.59 -20.06
N CYS A 40 8.22 29.00 -20.30
CA CYS A 40 8.79 28.03 -19.39
C CYS A 40 9.57 28.79 -18.31
N CYS A 41 9.13 28.68 -17.06
CA CYS A 41 9.73 29.30 -15.89
C CYS A 41 10.59 28.27 -15.15
N LYS A 42 11.63 28.75 -14.46
CA LYS A 42 12.39 27.92 -13.51
C LYS A 42 11.55 27.61 -12.28
N PHE A 43 11.73 26.43 -11.69
CA PHE A 43 11.08 26.13 -10.42
C PHE A 43 11.61 26.96 -9.24
N CYS A 44 10.75 27.15 -8.24
CA CYS A 44 11.15 27.47 -6.87
C CYS A 44 11.76 26.24 -6.20
N HIS A 45 12.67 26.47 -5.25
CA HIS A 45 13.32 25.38 -4.53
C HIS A 45 12.39 24.77 -3.46
N LYS A 46 12.72 23.58 -2.97
CA LYS A 46 12.02 22.97 -1.83
C LYS A 46 11.96 23.94 -0.64
N GLY A 47 10.87 23.91 0.11
CA GLY A 47 10.60 24.85 1.19
C GLY A 47 10.09 26.21 0.75
N THR A 48 9.86 26.42 -0.55
CA THR A 48 9.28 27.66 -1.09
C THR A 48 8.16 27.40 -2.10
N HIS A 49 7.35 28.41 -2.38
CA HIS A 49 6.30 28.40 -3.39
C HIS A 49 6.36 29.66 -4.27
N ALA A 50 5.81 29.60 -5.48
CA ALA A 50 5.84 30.68 -6.46
C ALA A 50 4.68 31.67 -6.25
N THR A 51 4.94 32.79 -5.57
CA THR A 51 3.91 33.83 -5.37
C THR A 51 3.61 34.63 -6.62
N THR A 52 4.58 34.74 -7.53
CA THR A 52 4.39 35.36 -8.85
C THR A 52 5.21 34.63 -9.90
N ASP A 53 4.53 34.25 -10.99
CA ASP A 53 5.16 33.58 -12.13
C ASP A 53 6.22 34.44 -12.81
N CYS A 54 7.10 33.80 -13.58
CA CYS A 54 8.08 34.52 -14.39
C CYS A 54 7.41 35.31 -15.53
N THR A 55 7.98 36.46 -15.87
CA THR A 55 7.47 37.33 -16.96
C THR A 55 8.24 37.18 -18.27
N GLU A 56 9.27 36.32 -18.30
CA GLU A 56 10.15 36.09 -19.44
C GLU A 56 10.54 34.62 -19.58
N PRO A 57 10.89 34.13 -20.79
CA PRO A 57 11.33 32.76 -21.00
C PRO A 57 12.54 32.38 -20.13
N ASN A 58 12.44 31.26 -19.42
CA ASN A 58 13.41 30.73 -18.45
C ASN A 58 13.69 31.68 -17.27
N GLY A 59 12.76 32.61 -17.00
CA GLY A 59 12.83 33.51 -15.86
C GLY A 59 12.64 32.79 -14.52
N GLN A 60 13.14 33.41 -13.45
CA GLN A 60 12.92 32.97 -12.08
C GLN A 60 11.61 33.59 -11.56
N PRO A 61 10.65 32.79 -11.07
CA PRO A 61 9.50 33.33 -10.35
C PRO A 61 9.90 33.96 -9.02
N VAL A 62 9.00 34.77 -8.44
CA VAL A 62 9.14 35.21 -7.05
C VAL A 62 8.78 34.02 -6.16
N CYS A 63 9.74 33.59 -5.34
CA CYS A 63 9.58 32.47 -4.44
C CYS A 63 9.53 32.96 -2.99
N GLU A 64 8.56 32.47 -2.22
CA GLU A 64 8.44 32.76 -0.78
C GLU A 64 8.52 31.46 0.02
N GLU A 65 9.05 31.56 1.24
CA GLU A 65 9.21 30.41 2.15
C GLU A 65 7.86 29.91 2.66
N CYS A 66 7.78 28.58 2.80
CA CYS A 66 6.72 27.95 3.57
C CYS A 66 6.82 28.37 5.05
N THR A 67 5.73 28.21 5.78
CA THR A 67 5.64 28.51 7.21
C THR A 67 5.92 27.26 8.04
N GLU A 68 6.99 27.30 8.83
CA GLU A 68 7.40 26.20 9.71
C GLU A 68 6.24 25.71 10.59
N GLY A 69 5.99 24.40 10.56
CA GLY A 69 4.91 23.76 11.32
C GLY A 69 3.49 23.94 10.76
N VAL A 70 3.30 24.71 9.68
CA VAL A 70 1.99 24.99 9.09
C VAL A 70 1.85 24.39 7.69
N ASP A 71 2.86 24.59 6.85
CA ASP A 71 2.92 24.04 5.50
C ASP A 71 4.35 23.69 5.08
N PHE A 72 4.45 22.90 4.01
CA PHE A 72 5.71 22.37 3.53
C PHE A 72 5.72 22.26 2.00
N MET A 73 6.92 22.13 1.46
CA MET A 73 7.14 21.80 0.06
C MET A 73 8.39 20.94 -0.06
N ASP A 74 8.22 19.66 -0.38
CA ASP A 74 9.29 18.66 -0.38
C ASP A 74 10.13 18.65 -1.67
N LYS A 75 9.65 19.34 -2.71
CA LYS A 75 10.22 19.33 -4.06
C LYS A 75 10.32 20.73 -4.66
N GLU A 76 11.13 20.82 -5.70
CA GLU A 76 11.10 21.98 -6.59
C GLU A 76 9.74 22.08 -7.27
N ASN A 77 9.19 23.29 -7.37
CA ASN A 77 7.80 23.49 -7.76
C ASN A 77 7.52 24.86 -8.38
N GLY A 78 6.36 24.96 -9.03
CA GLY A 78 5.78 26.21 -9.52
C GLY A 78 4.38 26.41 -8.95
N TYR A 79 4.14 25.92 -7.73
CA TYR A 79 2.82 26.02 -7.09
C TYR A 79 2.65 27.39 -6.44
N PRO A 80 1.41 27.93 -6.44
CA PRO A 80 1.14 29.25 -5.87
C PRO A 80 1.15 29.28 -4.34
N GLU A 81 1.12 28.12 -3.69
CA GLU A 81 1.08 27.96 -2.22
C GLU A 81 1.76 26.66 -1.79
N CYS A 82 2.24 26.63 -0.54
CA CYS A 82 2.77 25.42 0.09
C CYS A 82 1.67 24.42 0.46
N GLN A 83 2.04 23.15 0.61
CA GLN A 83 1.10 22.11 1.02
C GLN A 83 0.91 22.15 2.55
N ARG A 84 -0.33 22.27 3.01
CA ARG A 84 -0.65 22.20 4.45
C ARG A 84 -0.11 20.92 5.07
N CYS A 85 0.54 21.06 6.21
CA CYS A 85 0.95 19.93 7.02
C CYS A 85 -0.27 19.11 7.44
N ARG A 86 -0.16 17.79 7.40
CA ARG A 86 -1.19 16.92 7.98
C ARG A 86 -1.04 16.88 9.50
N ASN A 87 -2.14 16.57 10.18
CA ASN A 87 -2.15 16.29 11.62
C ASN A 87 -2.26 14.79 11.86
N CYS A 88 -1.58 14.28 12.89
CA CYS A 88 -1.73 12.90 13.33
C CYS A 88 -2.91 12.82 14.29
N ASP A 89 -3.96 12.10 13.90
CA ASP A 89 -5.18 12.00 14.70
C ASP A 89 -5.10 10.85 15.71
N ARG A 90 -5.01 11.19 17.00
CA ARG A 90 -5.07 10.20 18.09
C ARG A 90 -6.37 9.39 18.08
N GLY A 91 -7.49 9.99 17.66
CA GLY A 91 -8.77 9.28 17.51
C GLY A 91 -8.74 8.22 16.41
N ALA A 92 -7.90 8.41 15.39
CA ALA A 92 -7.61 7.43 14.35
C ALA A 92 -6.48 6.46 14.69
N GLY A 93 -5.97 6.49 15.94
CA GLY A 93 -4.89 5.62 16.40
C GLY A 93 -3.49 6.07 15.96
N GLN A 94 -3.30 7.36 15.65
CA GLN A 94 -2.02 7.91 15.22
C GLN A 94 -1.39 8.82 16.28
N GLU A 95 -0.07 8.93 16.24
CA GLU A 95 0.69 9.94 16.97
C GLU A 95 1.83 10.49 16.13
N GLN A 96 2.28 11.70 16.45
CA GLN A 96 3.37 12.35 15.73
C GLN A 96 4.70 11.64 16.03
N LEU A 97 5.38 11.22 14.97
CA LEU A 97 6.75 10.69 15.03
C LEU A 97 7.76 11.81 14.73
N HIS A 98 7.54 12.56 13.64
CA HIS A 98 8.34 13.73 13.30
C HIS A 98 7.43 14.94 13.04
N PRO A 99 7.82 16.13 13.53
CA PRO A 99 7.08 17.35 13.30
C PRO A 99 7.13 17.76 11.82
N CYS A 100 6.19 18.61 11.42
CA CYS A 100 6.24 19.24 10.12
C CYS A 100 7.33 20.32 10.08
N THR A 101 8.03 20.42 8.96
CA THR A 101 9.03 21.47 8.65
C THR A 101 8.72 22.04 7.28
N ILE A 102 9.33 23.18 6.92
CA ILE A 102 9.13 23.77 5.59
C ILE A 102 9.42 22.82 4.41
N ILE A 103 10.25 21.77 4.59
CA ILE A 103 10.60 20.81 3.52
C ILE A 103 10.01 19.41 3.73
N GLN A 104 9.27 19.17 4.80
CA GLN A 104 8.79 17.83 5.15
C GLN A 104 7.46 17.89 5.87
N ASN A 105 6.49 17.11 5.38
CA ASN A 105 5.22 16.92 6.05
C ASN A 105 5.38 16.23 7.42
N THR A 106 4.38 16.37 8.29
CA THR A 106 4.27 15.59 9.52
C THR A 106 4.32 14.08 9.25
N VAL A 107 5.25 13.39 9.89
CA VAL A 107 5.31 11.92 9.89
C VAL A 107 4.53 11.39 11.08
N CYS A 108 3.58 10.51 10.82
CA CYS A 108 2.75 9.88 11.84
C CYS A 108 3.13 8.41 11.98
N LYS A 109 3.06 7.89 13.18
CA LYS A 109 3.12 6.46 13.48
C LYS A 109 1.82 6.02 14.13
N CYS A 110 1.53 4.72 14.09
CA CYS A 110 0.45 4.16 14.89
C CYS A 110 0.84 4.12 16.36
N ILE A 111 -0.14 4.43 17.23
CA ILE A 111 0.01 4.30 18.69
C ILE A 111 0.16 2.83 19.08
N GLU A 112 0.59 2.58 20.32
CA GLU A 112 0.72 1.23 20.86
C GLU A 112 -0.57 0.41 20.70
N GLY A 113 -0.43 -0.85 20.29
CA GLY A 113 -1.55 -1.74 20.00
C GLY A 113 -2.19 -1.54 18.62
N PHE A 114 -1.61 -0.67 17.78
CA PHE A 114 -1.99 -0.50 16.38
C PHE A 114 -0.78 -0.60 15.44
N PHE A 115 -1.04 -1.00 14.20
CA PHE A 115 -0.06 -1.10 13.12
C PHE A 115 -0.63 -0.55 11.80
N CYS A 116 0.25 -0.24 10.86
CA CYS A 116 -0.06 0.14 9.48
C CYS A 116 0.86 -0.62 8.53
N SER A 117 0.38 -0.99 7.34
CA SER A 117 1.24 -1.59 6.30
C SER A 117 1.70 -0.59 5.24
N ASP A 118 1.09 0.59 5.19
CA ASP A 118 1.41 1.65 4.22
C ASP A 118 2.55 2.54 4.74
N GLU A 119 3.43 3.02 3.85
CA GLU A 119 4.58 3.86 4.22
C GLU A 119 4.20 5.13 4.99
N ASN A 120 3.05 5.73 4.67
CA ASN A 120 2.57 6.97 5.31
C ASN A 120 1.67 6.73 6.52
N CYS A 121 1.38 5.47 6.86
CA CYS A 121 0.52 5.08 7.97
C CYS A 121 -0.79 5.87 8.06
N ASN A 122 -1.42 6.12 6.90
CA ASN A 122 -2.66 6.89 6.81
C ASN A 122 -3.83 6.22 7.55
N ARG A 123 -3.74 4.90 7.76
CA ARG A 123 -4.74 4.11 8.46
C ARG A 123 -4.08 3.15 9.42
N CYS A 124 -4.37 3.32 10.71
CA CYS A 124 -3.91 2.41 11.75
C CYS A 124 -4.97 1.34 12.02
N GLN A 125 -4.52 0.09 12.04
CA GLN A 125 -5.31 -1.10 12.33
C GLN A 125 -4.91 -1.64 13.70
N ARG A 126 -5.88 -2.17 14.46
CA ARG A 126 -5.56 -2.78 15.75
C ARG A 126 -4.75 -4.06 15.52
N CYS A 127 -3.72 -4.26 16.33
CA CYS A 127 -2.97 -5.50 16.33
C CYS A 127 -3.86 -6.72 16.59
N THR A 128 -3.59 -7.80 15.87
CA THR A 128 -4.21 -9.10 16.08
C THR A 128 -3.89 -9.63 17.47
N ARG A 129 -4.90 -10.13 18.19
CA ARG A 129 -4.70 -10.80 19.47
C ARG A 129 -4.63 -12.30 19.23
N CYS A 130 -3.58 -12.94 19.73
CA CYS A 130 -3.44 -14.38 19.65
C CYS A 130 -4.16 -15.05 20.83
N ASP A 131 -4.96 -16.09 20.55
CA ASP A 131 -5.55 -16.93 21.60
C ASP A 131 -4.50 -17.83 22.28
N ASN A 132 -3.39 -18.10 21.58
CA ASN A 132 -2.28 -18.91 22.05
C ASN A 132 -0.99 -18.06 22.14
N GLU A 133 0.16 -18.67 21.84
CA GLU A 133 1.49 -18.05 21.90
C GLU A 133 1.73 -17.07 20.72
N ILE A 134 2.36 -15.93 21.03
CA ILE A 134 2.82 -14.94 20.05
C ILE A 134 4.16 -15.40 19.47
N ALA A 135 4.27 -15.42 18.14
CA ALA A 135 5.52 -15.73 17.44
C ALA A 135 6.32 -14.45 17.16
N GLU A 136 5.66 -13.37 16.74
CA GLU A 136 6.26 -12.05 16.55
C GLU A 136 5.34 -10.99 17.14
N GLU A 137 5.91 -10.09 17.93
CA GLU A 137 5.19 -8.99 18.59
C GLU A 137 4.76 -7.93 17.57
N CYS A 138 3.65 -7.25 17.89
CA CYS A 138 3.18 -6.13 17.08
C CYS A 138 4.17 -4.97 17.10
N THR A 139 4.30 -4.27 15.98
CA THR A 139 5.03 -2.99 15.90
C THR A 139 4.14 -1.95 15.23
N SER A 140 4.56 -0.68 15.24
CA SER A 140 3.79 0.38 14.58
C SER A 140 3.60 0.14 13.08
N THR A 141 4.39 -0.74 12.43
CA THR A 141 4.33 -1.03 10.99
C THR A 141 4.08 -2.50 10.62
N LYS A 142 3.93 -3.38 11.61
CA LYS A 142 3.68 -4.81 11.38
C LYS A 142 2.72 -5.36 12.41
N ASP A 143 1.80 -6.19 11.96
CA ASP A 143 0.86 -6.90 12.84
C ASP A 143 1.57 -7.96 13.68
N THR A 144 0.88 -8.42 14.73
CA THR A 144 1.26 -9.58 15.53
C THR A 144 1.15 -10.85 14.70
N VAL A 145 2.15 -11.73 14.80
CA VAL A 145 2.12 -13.06 14.18
C VAL A 145 1.85 -14.11 15.25
N CYS A 146 0.79 -14.91 15.09
CA CYS A 146 0.43 -15.96 16.03
C CYS A 146 1.06 -17.31 15.67
N LYS A 147 1.45 -18.08 16.68
CA LYS A 147 1.97 -19.44 16.48
C LYS A 147 0.82 -20.41 16.20
N ASN A 148 0.87 -21.06 15.04
CA ASN A 148 -0.08 -22.12 14.70
C ASN A 148 0.39 -23.46 15.28
N PHE A 149 -0.34 -23.99 16.27
CA PHE A 149 -0.07 -25.32 16.82
C PHE A 149 -0.61 -26.42 15.90
N SER A 150 0.13 -26.74 14.85
CA SER A 150 -0.13 -27.93 14.00
C SER A 150 0.22 -29.26 14.68
N GLY A 151 0.74 -29.25 15.92
CA GLY A 151 1.15 -30.48 16.62
C GLY A 151 0.01 -31.47 16.89
N ARG A 152 -1.25 -31.01 16.97
CA ARG A 152 -2.39 -31.89 17.28
C ARG A 152 -2.81 -32.78 16.09
N THR A 153 -2.55 -32.37 14.85
CA THR A 153 -2.86 -33.20 13.68
C THR A 153 -1.89 -34.37 13.56
N HIS A 154 -0.60 -34.15 13.83
CA HIS A 154 0.40 -35.22 13.79
C HIS A 154 0.12 -36.33 14.81
N ALA A 155 -0.23 -36.00 16.06
CA ALA A 155 -0.53 -37.00 17.09
C ALA A 155 -1.73 -37.90 16.74
N ILE A 156 -2.77 -37.33 16.13
CA ILE A 156 -3.96 -38.07 15.67
C ILE A 156 -3.57 -38.99 14.49
N VAL A 157 -2.82 -38.47 13.51
CA VAL A 157 -2.38 -39.25 12.34
C VAL A 157 -1.50 -40.44 12.76
N TRP A 158 -0.52 -40.23 13.64
CA TRP A 158 0.35 -41.30 14.13
C TRP A 158 -0.41 -42.35 14.95
N SER A 159 -1.40 -41.92 15.74
CA SER A 159 -2.26 -42.83 16.50
C SER A 159 -3.11 -43.71 15.56
N LEU A 160 -3.70 -43.12 14.52
CA LEU A 160 -4.47 -43.87 13.51
C LEU A 160 -3.61 -44.88 12.75
N ILE A 161 -2.40 -44.50 12.35
CA ILE A 161 -1.45 -45.40 11.68
C ILE A 161 -1.10 -46.59 12.60
N GLY A 162 -0.84 -46.34 13.88
CA GLY A 162 -0.54 -47.39 14.85
C GLY A 162 -1.68 -48.41 15.03
N VAL A 163 -2.93 -47.96 15.02
CA VAL A 163 -4.11 -48.85 15.09
C VAL A 163 -4.24 -49.70 13.83
N ILE A 164 -3.98 -49.13 12.64
CA ILE A 164 -4.04 -49.88 11.38
C ILE A 164 -2.94 -50.96 11.33
N VAL A 165 -1.71 -50.61 11.73
CA VAL A 165 -0.57 -51.54 11.73
C VAL A 165 -0.79 -52.68 12.73
N SER A 166 -1.24 -52.37 13.95
CA SER A 166 -1.54 -53.39 14.95
C SER A 166 -2.68 -54.33 14.50
N GLY A 167 -3.75 -53.78 13.91
CA GLY A 167 -4.83 -54.57 13.32
C GLY A 167 -4.35 -55.51 12.21
N ALA A 168 -3.49 -55.04 11.31
CA ALA A 168 -2.91 -55.86 10.24
C ALA A 168 -2.02 -56.99 10.78
N ILE A 169 -1.21 -56.72 11.81
CA ILE A 169 -0.37 -57.74 12.46
C ILE A 169 -1.26 -58.81 13.11
N ILE A 170 -2.30 -58.41 13.84
CA ILE A 170 -3.24 -59.36 14.47
C ILE A 170 -3.92 -60.22 13.41
N ALA A 171 -4.39 -59.62 12.31
CA ALA A 171 -4.99 -60.36 11.20
C ALA A 171 -4.01 -61.38 10.59
N LEU A 172 -2.76 -60.99 10.35
CA LEU A 172 -1.72 -61.90 9.84
C LEU A 172 -1.44 -63.06 10.80
N VAL A 173 -1.39 -62.80 12.11
CA VAL A 173 -1.21 -63.83 13.15
C VAL A 173 -2.40 -64.80 13.14
N VAL A 174 -3.63 -64.28 13.07
CA VAL A 174 -4.85 -65.11 13.01
C VAL A 174 -4.87 -65.96 11.75
N VAL A 175 -4.53 -65.40 10.58
CA VAL A 175 -4.46 -66.14 9.31
C VAL A 175 -3.38 -67.22 9.38
N LYS A 176 -2.18 -66.92 9.89
CA LYS A 176 -1.13 -67.93 10.09
C LYS A 176 -1.54 -69.02 11.06
N TYR A 177 -2.17 -68.66 12.16
CA TYR A 177 -2.67 -69.62 13.15
C TYR A 177 -3.74 -70.53 12.55
N ARG A 178 -4.70 -69.96 11.81
CA ARG A 178 -5.74 -70.73 11.08
C ARG A 178 -5.13 -71.63 10.01
N SER A 179 -4.17 -71.15 9.22
CA SER A 179 -3.48 -71.95 8.20
C SER A 179 -2.68 -73.11 8.80
N LYS A 180 -1.99 -72.89 9.93
CA LYS A 180 -1.32 -73.96 10.68
C LYS A 180 -2.32 -74.98 11.21
N ARG A 181 -3.42 -74.52 11.84
CA ARG A 181 -4.45 -75.42 12.39
C ARG A 181 -5.11 -76.28 11.31
N VAL A 182 -5.42 -75.71 10.14
CA VAL A 182 -5.96 -76.46 8.99
C VAL A 182 -4.97 -77.54 8.54
N LYS A 183 -3.68 -77.22 8.42
CA LYS A 183 -2.64 -78.20 8.06
C LYS A 183 -2.45 -79.32 9.10
N THR A 184 -2.67 -79.06 10.39
CA THR A 184 -2.58 -80.08 11.46
C THR A 184 -3.81 -80.99 11.53
N VAL A 185 -4.97 -80.55 11.03
CA VAL A 185 -6.20 -81.36 10.98
C VAL A 185 -6.29 -82.20 9.70
N SER A 186 -5.55 -81.85 8.65
CA SER A 186 -5.49 -82.57 7.37
C SER A 186 -4.37 -83.64 7.28
N LEU A 187 -3.74 -84.01 8.40
CA LEU A 187 -2.63 -84.96 8.47
C LEU A 187 -2.97 -86.12 9.41
#